data_AF-A0A3C0R1R0-F1
#
_entry.id   AF-A0A3C0R1R0-F1
#
_cell.length_a   1.000
_cell.length_b   1.000
_cell.length_c   1.000
_cell.angle_alpha   90.00
_cell.angle_beta   90.00
_cell.angle_gamma   90.00
#
_symmetry.space_group_name_H-M   'P 1'
#
loop_
_entity.id
_entity.type
_entity.pdbx_description
1 polymer ?
#
loop_
_entity_poly.entity_id
_entity_poly.type
_entity_poly.pdbx_seq_one_letter_code
_entity_poly.pdbx_strand_id
1 'polypeptide(L)'
;MIFLMKRRFFSRALTLGLSASAIILASCSTTETRISAHPEIFQSLSPRDQALVSQGQIRAGMSENAVWLAWGSPEQKAVGNMRGRPTETWIYITYTTAPYGYGYPYRPYGYG
;
A
#
# COMPACT_ATOMS: atom_id res chain seq x y z
N MET A 1 -9.72 48.54 -22.97
CA MET A 1 -10.23 47.14 -22.92
C MET A 1 -9.16 46.04 -22.90
N ILE A 2 -7.86 46.32 -23.07
CA ILE A 2 -6.80 45.27 -23.20
C ILE A 2 -6.30 44.72 -21.85
N PHE A 3 -6.29 45.55 -20.78
CA PHE A 3 -5.82 45.14 -19.44
C PHE A 3 -6.73 44.11 -18.74
N LEU A 4 -8.03 44.11 -19.05
CA LEU A 4 -9.00 43.17 -18.47
C LEU A 4 -8.82 41.73 -19.00
N MET A 5 -8.29 41.56 -20.21
CA MET A 5 -8.14 40.27 -20.86
C MET A 5 -6.91 39.51 -20.32
N LYS A 6 -5.78 40.22 -20.12
CA LYS A 6 -4.55 39.67 -19.53
C LYS A 6 -4.76 39.14 -18.09
N ARG A 7 -5.59 39.84 -17.31
CA ARG A 7 -5.93 39.46 -15.93
C ARG A 7 -6.81 38.19 -15.88
N ARG A 8 -7.69 38.00 -16.87
CA ARG A 8 -8.51 36.77 -17.01
C ARG A 8 -7.68 35.57 -17.44
N PHE A 9 -6.68 35.75 -18.31
CA PHE A 9 -5.77 34.68 -18.73
C PHE A 9 -4.86 34.22 -17.59
N PHE A 10 -4.29 35.14 -16.81
CA PHE A 10 -3.50 34.80 -15.62
C PHE A 10 -4.34 34.09 -14.54
N SER A 11 -5.59 34.54 -14.33
CA SER A 11 -6.49 33.90 -13.36
C SER A 11 -6.88 32.48 -13.77
N ARG A 12 -7.08 32.21 -15.07
CA ARG A 12 -7.38 30.88 -15.60
C ARG A 12 -6.19 29.93 -15.54
N ALA A 13 -4.99 30.42 -15.84
CA ALA A 13 -3.75 29.65 -15.71
C ALA A 13 -3.47 29.29 -14.24
N LEU A 14 -3.72 30.22 -13.30
CA LEU A 14 -3.57 29.97 -11.87
C LEU A 14 -4.56 28.90 -11.37
N THR A 15 -5.83 28.94 -11.78
CA THR A 15 -6.82 27.91 -11.41
C THR A 15 -6.51 26.53 -11.99
N LEU A 16 -6.00 26.46 -13.22
CA LEU A 16 -5.57 25.19 -13.85
C LEU A 16 -4.34 24.61 -13.15
N GLY A 17 -3.36 25.46 -12.80
CA GLY A 17 -2.19 25.05 -12.02
C GLY A 17 -2.55 24.54 -10.61
N LEU A 18 -3.47 25.22 -9.92
CA LEU A 18 -3.95 24.78 -8.60
C LEU A 18 -4.67 23.42 -8.67
N SER A 19 -5.52 23.22 -9.70
CA SER A 19 -6.27 21.97 -9.87
C SER A 19 -5.37 20.79 -10.21
N ALA A 20 -4.32 20.98 -11.02
CA ALA A 20 -3.37 19.92 -11.36
C ALA A 20 -2.56 19.45 -10.15
N SER A 21 -2.26 20.36 -9.22
CA SER A 21 -1.47 20.07 -8.01
C SER A 21 -2.22 19.17 -7.01
N ALA A 22 -3.55 19.25 -6.96
CA ALA A 22 -4.37 18.44 -6.06
C ALA A 22 -4.43 16.94 -6.44
N ILE A 23 -4.23 16.60 -7.72
CA ILE A 23 -4.31 15.21 -8.22
C ILE A 23 -3.09 14.39 -7.79
N ILE A 24 -1.93 15.04 -7.62
CA ILE A 24 -0.66 14.35 -7.33
C ILE A 24 -0.63 13.80 -5.90
N LEU A 25 -1.38 14.39 -4.96
CA LEU A 25 -1.37 14.02 -3.55
C LEU A 25 -2.24 12.79 -3.23
N ALA A 26 -3.09 12.34 -4.14
CA ALA A 26 -4.02 11.22 -3.90
C ALA A 26 -3.40 9.82 -4.09
N SER A 27 -2.13 9.73 -4.49
CA SER A 27 -1.52 8.44 -4.84
C SER A 27 -0.92 7.67 -3.65
N CYS A 28 -1.04 8.17 -2.42
CA CYS A 28 -0.56 7.47 -1.23
C CYS A 28 -1.62 6.47 -0.72
N SER A 29 -1.41 5.18 -1.00
CA SER A 29 -2.28 4.11 -0.50
C SER A 29 -1.89 3.73 0.93
N THR A 30 -2.66 4.19 1.91
CA THR A 30 -2.52 3.77 3.33
C THR A 30 -3.54 2.69 3.69
N THR A 31 -3.34 2.05 4.84
CA THR A 31 -4.29 1.06 5.37
C THR A 31 -5.68 1.63 5.57
N GLU A 32 -5.80 2.86 6.07
CA GLU A 32 -7.07 3.57 6.27
C GLU A 32 -7.78 3.83 4.95
N THR A 33 -7.03 4.19 3.89
CA THR A 33 -7.63 4.38 2.56
C THR A 33 -8.20 3.08 2.00
N ARG A 34 -7.51 1.95 2.22
CA ARG A 34 -8.01 0.62 1.82
C ARG A 34 -9.25 0.21 2.62
N ILE A 35 -9.24 0.41 3.94
CA ILE A 35 -10.40 0.15 4.80
C ILE A 35 -11.61 0.99 4.37
N SER A 36 -11.39 2.27 4.07
CA SER A 36 -12.46 3.19 3.65
C SER A 36 -13.02 2.84 2.28
N ALA A 37 -12.19 2.29 1.39
CA ALA A 37 -12.61 1.83 0.07
C ALA A 37 -13.34 0.47 0.11
N HIS A 38 -13.03 -0.38 1.09
CA HIS A 38 -13.59 -1.72 1.26
C HIS A 38 -14.14 -1.95 2.68
N PRO A 39 -15.12 -1.14 3.14
CA PRO A 39 -15.68 -1.27 4.48
C PRO A 39 -16.38 -2.61 4.71
N GLU A 40 -16.93 -3.22 3.66
CA GLU A 40 -17.58 -4.53 3.70
C GLU A 40 -16.64 -5.65 4.13
N ILE A 41 -15.39 -5.62 3.66
CA ILE A 41 -14.36 -6.58 4.06
C ILE A 41 -14.03 -6.35 5.53
N PHE A 42 -13.74 -5.10 5.92
CA PHE A 42 -13.36 -4.76 7.29
C PHE A 42 -14.42 -5.14 8.32
N GLN A 43 -15.69 -4.87 8.03
CA GLN A 43 -16.81 -5.16 8.93
C GLN A 43 -17.06 -6.67 9.08
N SER A 44 -16.69 -7.48 8.09
CA SER A 44 -16.79 -8.95 8.18
C SER A 44 -15.72 -9.58 9.08
N LEU A 45 -14.66 -8.84 9.42
CA LEU A 45 -13.57 -9.34 10.25
C LEU A 45 -13.98 -9.47 11.72
N SER A 46 -13.32 -10.37 12.45
CA SER A 46 -13.45 -10.43 13.90
C SER A 46 -12.95 -9.13 14.55
N PRO A 47 -13.45 -8.73 15.73
CA PRO A 47 -12.96 -7.51 16.41
C PRO A 47 -11.46 -7.50 16.64
N ARG A 48 -10.88 -8.68 16.90
CA ARG A 48 -9.42 -8.85 17.05
C ARG A 48 -8.68 -8.57 15.75
N ASP A 49 -9.20 -9.06 14.62
CA ASP A 49 -8.57 -8.84 13.33
C ASP A 49 -8.75 -7.40 12.85
N GLN A 50 -9.89 -6.77 13.12
CA GLN A 50 -10.10 -5.33 12.88
C GLN A 50 -9.05 -4.47 13.60
N ALA A 51 -8.78 -4.78 14.87
CA ALA A 51 -7.79 -4.06 15.68
C ALA A 51 -6.36 -4.22 15.11
N LEU A 52 -6.01 -5.38 14.58
CA LEU A 52 -4.69 -5.62 13.96
C LEU A 52 -4.59 -4.96 12.58
N VAL A 53 -5.61 -5.13 11.75
CA VAL A 53 -5.64 -4.58 10.40
C VAL A 53 -5.59 -3.06 10.43
N SER A 54 -6.31 -2.41 11.33
CA SER A 54 -6.23 -0.94 11.51
C SER A 54 -4.84 -0.43 11.92
N GLN A 55 -3.98 -1.30 12.47
CA GLN A 55 -2.59 -0.99 12.81
C GLN A 55 -1.60 -1.44 11.72
N GLY A 56 -2.07 -1.97 10.59
CA GLY A 56 -1.21 -2.55 9.56
C GLY A 56 -0.50 -3.84 10.00
N GLN A 57 -1.06 -4.57 10.96
CA GLN A 57 -0.51 -5.82 11.48
C GLN A 57 -1.31 -7.03 11.01
N ILE A 58 -0.63 -8.18 10.91
CA ILE A 58 -1.25 -9.46 10.56
C ILE A 58 -0.92 -10.54 11.59
N ARG A 59 -1.70 -11.62 11.58
CA ARG A 59 -1.41 -12.82 12.38
C ARG A 59 -1.72 -14.09 11.58
N ALA A 60 -1.16 -15.21 12.02
CA ALA A 60 -1.52 -16.52 11.49
C ALA A 60 -3.03 -16.78 11.66
N GLY A 61 -3.64 -17.37 10.62
CA GLY A 61 -5.06 -17.69 10.56
C GLY A 61 -5.98 -16.54 10.12
N MET A 62 -5.43 -15.38 9.75
CA MET A 62 -6.21 -14.36 9.03
C MET A 62 -6.57 -14.83 7.62
N SER A 63 -7.69 -14.31 7.09
CA SER A 63 -8.05 -14.49 5.68
C SER A 63 -7.15 -13.67 4.76
N GLU A 64 -7.06 -14.07 3.50
CA GLU A 64 -6.33 -13.33 2.46
C GLU A 64 -6.83 -11.88 2.35
N ASN A 65 -8.15 -11.67 2.41
CA ASN A 65 -8.75 -10.34 2.39
C ASN A 65 -8.31 -9.47 3.58
N ALA A 66 -8.17 -10.04 4.78
CA ALA A 66 -7.70 -9.30 5.95
C ALA A 66 -6.22 -8.89 5.78
N VAL A 67 -5.39 -9.80 5.27
CA VAL A 67 -3.97 -9.52 4.97
C VAL A 67 -3.85 -8.45 3.89
N TRP A 68 -4.63 -8.55 2.81
CA TRP A 68 -4.67 -7.55 1.75
C TRP A 68 -5.12 -6.18 2.27
N LEU A 69 -6.10 -6.15 3.16
CA LEU A 69 -6.54 -4.87 3.74
C LEU A 69 -5.41 -4.23 4.58
N ALA A 70 -4.69 -5.04 5.37
CA ALA A 70 -3.58 -4.59 6.19
C ALA A 70 -2.37 -4.13 5.36
N TRP A 71 -1.91 -4.92 4.40
CA TRP A 71 -0.60 -4.73 3.72
C TRP A 71 -0.71 -4.36 2.24
N GLY A 72 -1.90 -4.42 1.66
CA GLY A 72 -2.12 -4.19 0.23
C GLY A 72 -1.66 -5.36 -0.64
N SER A 73 -1.58 -5.11 -1.94
CA SER A 73 -1.12 -6.10 -2.91
C SER A 73 0.38 -6.38 -2.72
N PRO A 74 0.81 -7.66 -2.75
CA PRO A 74 2.22 -8.00 -2.67
C PRO A 74 2.93 -7.67 -3.98
N GLU A 75 4.24 -7.53 -3.91
CA GLU A 75 5.08 -7.31 -5.09
C GLU A 75 5.18 -8.58 -5.94
N GLN A 76 5.19 -9.75 -5.28
CA GLN A 76 5.22 -11.05 -5.95
C GLN A 76 4.30 -12.05 -5.24
N LYS A 77 3.76 -12.96 -6.05
CA LYS A 77 3.02 -14.13 -5.58
C LYS A 77 3.70 -15.38 -6.12
N ALA A 78 3.93 -16.37 -5.26
CA ALA A 78 4.45 -17.67 -5.64
C ALA A 78 3.42 -18.75 -5.30
N VAL A 79 3.06 -19.56 -6.29
CA VAL A 79 2.17 -20.72 -6.09
C VAL A 79 3.02 -21.98 -6.00
N GLY A 80 2.74 -22.82 -5.01
CA GLY A 80 3.47 -24.07 -4.81
C GLY A 80 2.66 -25.08 -4.01
N ASN A 81 3.35 -26.12 -3.55
CA ASN A 81 2.80 -27.12 -2.65
C ASN A 81 3.62 -27.16 -1.37
N MET A 82 3.00 -26.86 -0.23
CA MET A 82 3.63 -26.96 1.08
C MET A 82 3.00 -28.13 1.83
N ARG A 83 3.82 -29.13 2.20
CA ARG A 83 3.37 -30.34 2.91
C ARG A 83 2.19 -31.04 2.20
N GLY A 84 2.23 -31.11 0.87
CA GLY A 84 1.20 -31.75 0.05
C GLY A 84 -0.08 -30.93 -0.15
N ARG A 85 -0.11 -29.66 0.27
CA ARG A 85 -1.25 -28.76 0.07
C ARG A 85 -0.88 -27.62 -0.89
N PRO A 86 -1.75 -27.31 -1.88
CA PRO A 86 -1.58 -26.09 -2.68
C PRO A 86 -1.50 -24.87 -1.77
N THR A 87 -0.51 -24.02 -1.99
CA THR A 87 -0.23 -22.84 -1.15
C THR A 87 0.19 -21.68 -2.03
N GLU A 88 -0.43 -20.52 -1.83
CA GLU A 88 0.01 -19.24 -2.39
C GLU A 88 0.83 -18.49 -1.33
N THR A 89 1.99 -17.99 -1.72
CA THR A 89 2.91 -17.23 -0.86
C THR A 89 3.01 -15.80 -1.38
N TRP A 90 2.72 -14.84 -0.52
CA TRP A 90 2.78 -13.40 -0.82
C TRP A 90 4.12 -12.85 -0.35
N ILE A 91 4.85 -12.20 -1.26
CA ILE A 91 6.21 -11.70 -1.01
C ILE A 91 6.16 -10.18 -1.06
N TYR A 92 6.46 -9.58 0.10
CA TYR A 92 6.58 -8.14 0.28
C TYR A 92 8.07 -7.78 0.37
N ILE A 93 8.54 -6.90 -0.51
CA ILE A 93 9.94 -6.51 -0.60
C ILE A 93 10.07 -5.08 -0.12
N THR A 94 10.94 -4.84 0.85
CA THR A 94 11.28 -3.49 1.31
C THR A 94 12.72 -3.17 0.92
N TYR A 95 12.89 -2.07 0.18
CA TYR A 95 14.21 -1.57 -0.18
C TYR A 95 14.70 -0.61 0.90
N THR A 96 15.91 -0.82 1.39
CA THR A 96 16.62 0.11 2.27
C THR A 96 17.96 0.47 1.62
N THR A 97 18.28 1.76 1.58
CA THR A 97 19.57 2.23 1.11
C THR A 97 20.57 2.18 2.27
N ALA A 98 21.50 1.23 2.23
CA ALA A 98 22.57 1.18 3.21
C ALA A 98 23.55 2.33 2.93
N PRO A 99 23.88 3.17 3.93
CA PRO A 99 24.95 4.13 3.79
C PRO A 99 26.27 3.34 3.78
N TYR A 100 26.93 3.29 2.62
CA TYR A 100 28.26 2.74 2.34
C TYR A 100 28.46 1.22 2.53
N GLY A 101 29.00 0.59 1.48
CA GLY A 101 29.17 -0.86 1.39
C GLY A 101 30.34 -1.40 2.21
N TYR A 102 30.15 -2.59 2.78
CA TYR A 102 31.14 -3.66 2.88
C TYR A 102 30.41 -4.91 3.42
N GLY A 103 30.44 -5.99 2.63
CA GLY A 103 30.25 -7.39 3.04
C GLY A 103 28.98 -7.74 3.83
N TYR A 104 27.94 -8.24 3.15
CA TYR A 104 26.98 -9.11 3.80
C TYR A 104 27.62 -10.49 4.02
N PRO A 105 27.79 -10.99 5.27
CA PRO A 105 27.97 -12.41 5.46
C PRO A 105 26.66 -13.09 5.09
N TYR A 106 26.75 -14.03 4.16
CA TYR A 106 25.68 -14.91 3.73
C TYR A 106 25.05 -15.56 4.98
N ARG A 107 23.82 -15.16 5.34
CA ARG A 107 23.03 -15.88 6.35
C ARG A 107 22.24 -16.96 5.61
N PRO A 108 22.52 -18.26 5.80
CA PRO A 108 21.70 -19.29 5.22
C PRO A 108 20.35 -19.26 5.94
N TYR A 109 19.27 -19.07 5.17
CA TYR A 109 17.91 -19.26 5.65
C TYR A 109 17.76 -20.71 6.14
N GLY A 110 17.76 -20.89 7.47
CA GLY A 110 17.34 -22.13 8.11
C GLY A 110 15.85 -22.05 8.41
N TYR A 111 15.06 -22.91 7.77
CA TYR A 111 13.69 -23.19 8.18
C TYR A 111 13.72 -23.92 9.54
N GLY A 112 13.05 -23.35 10.54
CA GLY A 112 12.65 -24.00 11.79
C GLY A 112 11.14 -23.97 11.92
#